data_AF-A0A2E0TRW6-F1
#
_entry.id   AF-A0A2E0TRW6-F1
#
_cell.length_a   1.000
_cell.length_b   1.000
_cell.length_c   1.000
_cell.angle_alpha   90.00
_cell.angle_beta   90.00
_cell.angle_gamma   90.00
#
_symmetry.space_group_name_H-M   'P 1'
#
loop_
_entity.id
_entity.type
_entity.pdbx_description
1 polymer ?
#
loop_
_entity_poly.entity_id
_entity_poly.type
_entity_poly.pdbx_seq_one_letter_code
_entity_poly.pdbx_strand_id
1 'polypeptide(L)'
;MEKPPTPRERLAQARASSRAGDPNAAFLALRPLLAYPAPEETLADARQLFVDVATAIAGPELGATLRRAASWDDPQALFDAGYALYEQQLFDLAATYLARADQLAPGQPAIVGELATALEQLMRSGDAVRVLRGSGVPERDAQVRYLLGFHLLMVGEVDEAAALLPGLRAMAGGDETLAFLADALEGIVERHRRLRGTTPLDARDLTGWHAALHGGLLLHESPHGHAEPMHGRYAFVSDSWGLLREGLDRLAAVLQALELAPERVLAGPDRGSRILARAAAERFGAPLVPFLDQPEAPGLVVVHDLDRVGDEDVLRALHPHRPGQLLFAHASAWVDPFPYAPDVTTLLYQHLVAPWEGGAPVVGPDGTPTRSEPDDAPEEELARRILEAEPPDQDGAGVRPVDDLMAIAHALGDAAAWRQRDGRRVHFRKGGPVPSAFFT
;
A
#
# COMPACT_ATOMS: atom_id res chain seq x y z
N MET A 1 22.11 -20.61 -9.10
CA MET A 1 20.72 -20.36 -9.54
C MET A 1 20.41 -21.29 -10.69
N GLU A 2 19.43 -22.17 -10.52
CA GLU A 2 18.91 -22.97 -11.65
C GLU A 2 18.25 -22.04 -12.68
N LYS A 3 18.37 -22.42 -13.96
CA LYS A 3 17.72 -21.68 -15.05
C LYS A 3 16.20 -21.78 -14.86
N PRO A 4 15.44 -20.68 -14.92
CA PRO A 4 13.98 -20.74 -14.79
C PRO A 4 13.38 -21.62 -15.91
N PRO A 5 12.34 -22.41 -15.60
CA PRO A 5 11.74 -23.30 -16.58
C PRO A 5 11.09 -22.49 -17.71
N THR A 6 11.27 -23.00 -18.93
CA THR A 6 10.65 -22.48 -20.15
C THR A 6 9.13 -22.59 -20.09
N PRO A 7 8.39 -21.80 -20.89
CA PRO A 7 6.93 -21.90 -20.94
C PRO A 7 6.40 -23.32 -21.22
N ARG A 8 7.08 -24.07 -22.10
CA ARG A 8 6.73 -25.47 -22.41
C ARG A 8 6.96 -26.40 -21.22
N GLU A 9 8.05 -26.23 -20.48
CA GLU A 9 8.33 -27.03 -19.27
C GLU A 9 7.30 -26.76 -18.18
N ARG A 10 6.91 -25.50 -17.96
CA ARG A 10 5.84 -25.13 -17.02
C ARG A 10 4.50 -25.76 -17.39
N LEU A 11 4.12 -25.72 -18.67
CA LEU A 11 2.88 -26.35 -19.14
C LEU A 11 2.91 -27.88 -18.97
N ALA A 12 4.06 -28.51 -19.24
CA ALA A 12 4.24 -29.95 -19.02
C ALA A 12 4.14 -30.32 -17.53
N GLN A 13 4.75 -29.52 -16.65
CA GLN A 13 4.65 -29.66 -15.20
C GLN A 13 3.20 -29.54 -14.74
N ALA A 14 2.48 -28.52 -15.20
CA ALA A 14 1.07 -28.33 -14.86
C ALA A 14 0.20 -29.54 -15.25
N ARG A 15 0.40 -30.08 -16.46
CA ARG A 15 -0.30 -31.30 -16.92
C ARG A 15 0.06 -32.53 -16.11
N ALA A 16 1.30 -32.63 -15.62
CA ALA A 16 1.73 -33.73 -14.76
C ALA A 16 1.05 -33.64 -13.38
N SER A 17 1.08 -32.47 -12.74
CA SER A 17 0.43 -32.23 -11.44
C SER A 17 -1.08 -32.44 -11.51
N SER A 18 -1.75 -31.93 -12.55
CA SER A 18 -3.20 -32.14 -12.75
C SER A 18 -3.55 -33.63 -12.88
N ARG A 19 -2.78 -34.41 -13.66
CA ARG A 19 -2.97 -35.87 -13.78
C ARG A 19 -2.68 -36.63 -12.49
N ALA A 20 -1.81 -36.10 -11.64
CA ALA A 20 -1.52 -36.65 -10.32
C ALA A 20 -2.60 -36.30 -9.27
N GLY A 21 -3.64 -35.53 -9.64
CA GLY A 21 -4.67 -35.09 -8.71
C GLY A 21 -4.25 -33.93 -7.81
N ASP A 22 -3.21 -33.17 -8.19
CA ASP A 22 -2.74 -31.99 -7.46
C ASP A 22 -3.04 -30.71 -8.25
N PRO A 23 -4.27 -30.16 -8.11
CA PRO A 23 -4.65 -28.95 -8.83
C PRO A 23 -3.90 -27.70 -8.33
N ASN A 24 -3.48 -27.66 -7.06
CA ASN A 24 -2.72 -26.52 -6.52
C ASN A 24 -1.33 -26.42 -7.16
N ALA A 25 -0.59 -27.54 -7.23
CA ALA A 25 0.69 -27.55 -7.93
C ALA A 25 0.53 -27.27 -9.43
N ALA A 26 -0.57 -27.74 -10.05
CA ALA A 26 -0.88 -27.42 -11.44
C ALA A 26 -1.12 -25.91 -11.64
N PHE A 27 -1.87 -25.27 -10.74
CA PHE A 27 -2.12 -23.83 -10.76
C PHE A 27 -0.82 -23.03 -10.62
N LEU A 28 0.04 -23.36 -9.66
CA LEU A 28 1.32 -22.68 -9.45
C LEU A 28 2.23 -22.76 -10.70
N ALA A 29 2.21 -23.89 -11.41
CA ALA A 29 2.94 -24.04 -12.67
C ALA A 29 2.31 -23.24 -13.83
N LEU A 30 0.97 -23.14 -13.88
CA LEU A 30 0.23 -22.42 -14.92
C LEU A 30 0.26 -20.91 -14.77
N ARG A 31 0.17 -20.39 -13.54
CA ARG A 31 -0.06 -18.97 -13.27
C ARG A 31 0.91 -18.06 -14.05
N PRO A 32 2.24 -18.30 -14.08
CA PRO A 32 3.17 -17.45 -14.84
C PRO A 32 2.94 -17.44 -16.36
N LEU A 33 2.24 -18.43 -16.91
CA LEU A 33 1.90 -18.50 -18.35
C LEU A 33 0.66 -17.68 -18.70
N LEU A 34 -0.19 -17.42 -17.70
CA LEU A 34 -1.48 -16.74 -17.85
C LEU A 34 -1.45 -15.31 -17.29
N ALA A 35 -0.47 -15.01 -16.43
CA ALA A 35 -0.29 -13.71 -15.80
C ALA A 35 0.01 -12.60 -16.81
N TYR A 36 -0.59 -11.44 -16.60
CA TYR A 36 -0.41 -10.28 -17.45
C TYR A 36 1.05 -9.75 -17.38
N PRO A 37 1.70 -9.43 -18.53
CA PRO A 37 1.20 -9.60 -19.88
C PRO A 37 1.49 -11.01 -20.39
N ALA A 38 0.45 -11.77 -20.71
CA ALA A 38 0.62 -13.16 -21.09
C ALA A 38 1.06 -13.29 -22.57
N PRO A 39 2.11 -14.07 -22.89
CA PRO A 39 2.56 -14.28 -24.26
C PRO A 39 1.60 -15.17 -25.04
N GLU A 40 1.29 -14.80 -26.29
CA GLU A 40 0.26 -15.45 -27.12
C GLU A 40 0.58 -16.92 -27.46
N GLU A 41 1.86 -17.24 -27.66
CA GLU A 41 2.35 -18.54 -28.18
C GLU A 41 1.96 -19.76 -27.32
N THR A 42 1.80 -19.58 -26.00
CA THR A 42 1.51 -20.69 -25.06
C THR A 42 0.14 -20.57 -24.42
N LEU A 43 -0.63 -19.54 -24.77
CA LEU A 43 -1.81 -19.13 -24.04
C LEU A 43 -2.98 -20.11 -24.26
N ALA A 44 -3.15 -20.64 -25.47
CA ALA A 44 -4.29 -21.51 -25.81
C ALA A 44 -4.35 -22.79 -24.95
N ASP A 45 -3.25 -23.55 -24.94
CA ASP A 45 -3.17 -24.80 -24.17
C ASP A 45 -3.21 -24.56 -22.65
N ALA A 46 -2.59 -23.49 -22.18
CA ALA A 46 -2.60 -23.12 -20.77
C ALA A 46 -4.00 -22.75 -20.28
N ARG A 47 -4.77 -21.99 -21.08
CA ARG A 47 -6.15 -21.60 -20.76
C ARG A 47 -7.07 -22.80 -20.64
N GLN A 48 -6.97 -23.76 -21.57
CA GLN A 48 -7.84 -24.93 -21.53
C GLN A 48 -7.60 -25.77 -20.27
N LEU A 49 -6.33 -25.98 -19.89
CA LEU A 49 -6.01 -26.67 -18.64
C LEU A 49 -6.43 -25.85 -17.41
N PHE A 50 -6.32 -24.52 -17.48
CA PHE A 50 -6.70 -23.65 -16.39
C PHE A 50 -8.19 -23.73 -16.04
N VAL A 51 -9.08 -23.89 -17.02
CA VAL A 51 -10.52 -24.13 -16.77
C VAL A 51 -10.72 -25.31 -15.83
N ASP A 52 -10.04 -26.43 -16.09
CA ASP A 52 -10.19 -27.66 -15.31
C ASP A 52 -9.56 -27.51 -13.91
N VAL A 53 -8.38 -26.89 -13.83
CA VAL A 53 -7.69 -26.60 -12.56
C VAL A 53 -8.51 -25.65 -11.69
N ALA A 54 -9.02 -24.56 -12.25
CA ALA A 54 -9.86 -23.60 -11.53
C ALA A 54 -11.18 -24.23 -11.07
N THR A 55 -11.78 -25.10 -11.90
CA THR A 55 -12.97 -25.88 -11.51
C THR A 55 -12.70 -26.74 -10.27
N ALA A 56 -11.53 -27.37 -10.20
CA ALA A 56 -11.15 -28.24 -9.11
C ALA A 56 -10.83 -27.48 -7.80
N ILE A 57 -10.29 -26.25 -7.89
CA ILE A 57 -9.90 -25.44 -6.73
C ILE A 57 -11.06 -24.59 -6.21
N ALA A 58 -11.65 -23.78 -7.10
CA ALA A 58 -12.63 -22.74 -6.75
C ALA A 58 -14.09 -23.14 -7.05
N GLY A 59 -14.30 -24.30 -7.67
CA GLY A 59 -15.63 -24.87 -7.89
C GLY A 59 -16.21 -24.67 -9.30
N PRO A 60 -17.38 -25.27 -9.57
CA PRO A 60 -17.95 -25.39 -10.91
C PRO A 60 -18.42 -24.07 -11.51
N GLU A 61 -18.76 -23.07 -10.68
CA GLU A 61 -19.22 -21.77 -11.15
C GLU A 61 -18.12 -20.99 -11.88
N LEU A 62 -16.97 -20.80 -11.22
CA LEU A 62 -15.80 -20.19 -11.86
C LEU A 62 -15.37 -20.99 -13.10
N GLY A 63 -15.36 -22.31 -12.97
CA GLY A 63 -15.07 -23.23 -14.08
C GLY A 63 -15.97 -23.01 -15.30
N ALA A 64 -17.28 -22.85 -15.08
CA ALA A 64 -18.24 -22.58 -16.14
C ALA A 64 -18.01 -21.21 -16.80
N THR A 65 -17.72 -20.17 -16.01
CA THR A 65 -17.40 -18.83 -16.52
C THR A 65 -16.13 -18.84 -17.36
N LEU A 66 -15.05 -19.44 -16.88
CA LEU A 66 -13.80 -19.57 -17.65
C LEU A 66 -13.98 -20.40 -18.93
N ARG A 67 -14.83 -21.43 -18.89
CA ARG A 67 -15.14 -22.26 -20.07
C ARG A 67 -15.86 -21.47 -21.16
N ARG A 68 -16.75 -20.54 -20.81
CA ARG A 68 -17.39 -19.65 -21.79
C ARG A 68 -16.37 -18.74 -22.48
N ALA A 69 -15.34 -18.30 -21.77
CA ALA A 69 -14.27 -17.47 -22.30
C ALA A 69 -13.18 -18.25 -23.06
N ALA A 70 -13.27 -19.58 -23.16
CA ALA A 70 -12.18 -20.43 -23.69
C ALA A 70 -11.90 -20.19 -25.19
N SER A 71 -12.91 -19.78 -25.97
CA SER A 71 -12.77 -19.46 -27.40
C SER A 71 -11.89 -18.23 -27.65
N TRP A 72 -11.73 -17.35 -26.65
CA TRP A 72 -10.83 -16.19 -26.66
C TRP A 72 -11.19 -15.11 -27.71
N ASP A 73 -12.43 -15.14 -28.21
CA ASP A 73 -12.97 -14.26 -29.25
C ASP A 73 -14.29 -13.57 -28.88
N ASP A 74 -14.92 -13.95 -27.76
CA ASP A 74 -16.11 -13.29 -27.22
C ASP A 74 -15.71 -12.27 -26.12
N PRO A 75 -15.79 -10.95 -26.40
CA PRO A 75 -15.41 -9.92 -25.44
C PRO A 75 -16.25 -9.93 -24.17
N GLN A 76 -17.53 -10.31 -24.22
CA GLN A 76 -18.38 -10.36 -23.03
C GLN A 76 -17.99 -11.54 -22.13
N ALA A 77 -17.79 -12.72 -22.72
CA ALA A 77 -17.33 -13.87 -21.94
C ALA A 77 -15.96 -13.62 -21.30
N LEU A 78 -15.07 -12.93 -22.00
CA LEU A 78 -13.77 -12.51 -21.47
C LEU A 78 -13.89 -11.49 -20.34
N PHE A 79 -14.79 -10.50 -20.46
CA PHE A 79 -15.09 -9.56 -19.39
C PHE A 79 -15.62 -10.28 -18.14
N ASP A 80 -16.62 -11.16 -18.29
CA ASP A 80 -17.20 -11.93 -17.17
C ASP A 80 -16.14 -12.79 -16.47
N ALA A 81 -15.25 -13.42 -17.25
CA ALA A 81 -14.13 -14.20 -16.72
C ALA A 81 -13.10 -13.32 -16.00
N GLY A 82 -12.75 -12.17 -16.57
CA GLY A 82 -11.89 -11.18 -15.95
C GLY A 82 -12.44 -10.71 -14.60
N TYR A 83 -13.72 -10.35 -14.55
CA TYR A 83 -14.42 -9.95 -13.33
C TYR A 83 -14.43 -11.08 -12.29
N ALA A 84 -14.78 -12.30 -12.68
CA ALA A 84 -14.79 -13.44 -11.78
C ALA A 84 -13.39 -13.76 -11.21
N LEU A 85 -12.33 -13.59 -12.00
CA LEU A 85 -10.95 -13.75 -11.54
C LEU A 85 -10.52 -12.63 -10.59
N TYR A 86 -10.98 -11.40 -10.82
CA TYR A 86 -10.75 -10.26 -9.93
C TYR A 86 -11.34 -10.51 -8.54
N GLU A 87 -12.58 -11.02 -8.46
CA GLU A 87 -13.24 -11.39 -7.20
C GLU A 87 -12.49 -12.48 -6.42
N GLN A 88 -11.71 -13.32 -7.12
CA GLN A 88 -10.82 -14.32 -6.51
C GLN A 88 -9.42 -13.77 -6.19
N GLN A 89 -9.21 -12.46 -6.29
CA GLN A 89 -7.93 -11.77 -6.11
C GLN A 89 -6.82 -12.27 -7.06
N LEU A 90 -7.20 -12.84 -8.21
CA LEU A 90 -6.30 -13.27 -9.27
C LEU A 90 -6.09 -12.14 -10.28
N PHE A 91 -5.66 -10.97 -9.80
CA PHE A 91 -5.59 -9.72 -10.56
C PHE A 91 -4.72 -9.82 -11.82
N ASP A 92 -3.63 -10.59 -11.77
CA ASP A 92 -2.72 -10.84 -12.89
C ASP A 92 -3.39 -11.63 -14.01
N LEU A 93 -4.25 -12.60 -13.68
CA LEU A 93 -5.02 -13.35 -14.66
C LEU A 93 -6.22 -12.54 -15.15
N ALA A 94 -6.90 -11.82 -14.26
CA ALA A 94 -8.00 -10.91 -14.61
C ALA A 94 -7.56 -9.89 -15.66
N ALA A 95 -6.41 -9.23 -15.45
CA ALA A 95 -5.84 -8.27 -16.40
C ALA A 95 -5.57 -8.89 -17.78
N THR A 96 -5.15 -10.15 -17.87
CA THR A 96 -4.97 -10.85 -19.16
C THR A 96 -6.29 -11.01 -19.93
N TYR A 97 -7.35 -11.44 -19.24
CA TYR A 97 -8.67 -11.63 -19.86
C TYR A 97 -9.29 -10.28 -20.27
N LEU A 98 -9.19 -9.26 -19.41
CA LEU A 98 -9.70 -7.92 -19.67
C LEU A 98 -8.93 -7.21 -20.78
N ALA A 99 -7.61 -7.36 -20.85
CA ALA A 99 -6.80 -6.83 -21.96
C ALA A 99 -7.19 -7.44 -23.31
N ARG A 100 -7.54 -8.74 -23.33
CA ARG A 100 -8.07 -9.36 -24.54
C ARG A 100 -9.47 -8.84 -24.88
N ALA A 101 -10.33 -8.66 -23.90
CA ALA A 101 -11.67 -8.11 -24.11
C ALA A 101 -11.58 -6.69 -24.71
N ASP A 102 -10.67 -5.84 -24.23
CA ASP A 102 -10.44 -4.48 -24.75
C ASP A 102 -9.92 -4.50 -26.20
N GLN A 103 -9.04 -5.45 -26.55
CA GLN A 103 -8.59 -5.62 -27.93
C GLN A 103 -9.73 -5.98 -28.90
N LEU A 104 -10.71 -6.77 -28.44
CA LEU A 104 -11.83 -7.24 -29.26
C LEU A 104 -12.99 -6.24 -29.31
N ALA A 105 -13.19 -5.47 -28.23
CA ALA A 105 -14.23 -4.48 -28.09
C ALA A 105 -13.65 -3.18 -27.50
N PRO A 106 -12.82 -2.44 -28.27
CA PRO A 106 -12.11 -1.27 -27.76
C PRO A 106 -13.07 -0.13 -27.40
N GLY A 107 -12.70 0.61 -26.37
CA GLY A 107 -13.41 1.83 -25.97
C GLY A 107 -14.70 1.58 -25.19
N GLN A 108 -14.90 0.37 -24.67
CA GLN A 108 -15.99 0.05 -23.75
C GLN A 108 -15.62 0.47 -22.33
N PRO A 109 -16.36 1.42 -21.70
CA PRO A 109 -15.97 1.95 -20.39
C PRO A 109 -15.82 0.89 -19.29
N ALA A 110 -16.74 -0.09 -19.24
CA ALA A 110 -16.67 -1.17 -18.26
C ALA A 110 -15.38 -2.00 -18.40
N ILE A 111 -15.01 -2.40 -19.61
CA ILE A 111 -13.81 -3.22 -19.84
C ILE A 111 -12.54 -2.43 -19.48
N VAL A 112 -12.44 -1.18 -19.95
CA VAL A 112 -11.29 -0.31 -19.73
C VAL A 112 -11.14 0.03 -18.24
N GLY A 113 -12.25 0.31 -17.57
CA GLY A 113 -12.29 0.59 -16.13
C GLY A 113 -11.81 -0.60 -15.31
N GLU A 114 -12.38 -1.79 -15.53
CA GLU A 114 -11.98 -3.01 -14.81
C GLU A 114 -10.52 -3.40 -15.10
N LEU A 115 -10.06 -3.23 -16.35
CA LEU A 115 -8.65 -3.48 -16.70
C LEU A 115 -7.72 -2.54 -15.92
N ALA A 116 -8.04 -1.25 -15.84
CA ALA A 116 -7.27 -0.30 -15.06
C ALA A 116 -7.22 -0.67 -13.57
N THR A 117 -8.37 -1.04 -12.98
CA THR A 117 -8.44 -1.49 -11.57
C THR A 117 -7.62 -2.76 -11.33
N ALA A 118 -7.65 -3.75 -12.24
CA ALA A 118 -6.81 -4.94 -12.14
C ALA A 118 -5.31 -4.60 -12.20
N LEU A 119 -4.92 -3.64 -13.05
CA LEU A 119 -3.54 -3.15 -13.14
C LEU A 119 -3.12 -2.34 -11.90
N GLU A 120 -4.04 -1.63 -11.26
CA GLU A 120 -3.83 -0.95 -9.98
C GLU A 120 -3.37 -1.93 -8.90
N GLN A 121 -4.08 -3.05 -8.75
CA GLN A 121 -3.78 -4.08 -7.75
C GLN A 121 -2.39 -4.71 -7.94
N LEU A 122 -1.91 -4.72 -9.17
CA LEU A 122 -0.57 -5.17 -9.58
C LEU A 122 0.50 -4.07 -9.48
N MET A 123 0.14 -2.85 -9.04
CA MET A 123 0.99 -1.66 -9.02
C MET A 123 1.55 -1.29 -10.39
N ARG A 124 0.80 -1.57 -11.46
CA ARG A 124 1.18 -1.31 -12.86
C ARG A 124 0.52 -0.04 -13.42
N SER A 125 0.60 1.06 -12.67
CA SER A 125 -0.02 2.34 -13.05
C SER A 125 0.43 2.85 -14.43
N GLY A 126 1.69 2.61 -14.83
CA GLY A 126 2.15 2.97 -16.18
C GLY A 126 1.40 2.23 -17.30
N ASP A 127 0.99 0.99 -17.07
CA ASP A 127 0.19 0.24 -18.04
C ASP A 127 -1.26 0.70 -18.04
N ALA A 128 -1.81 0.99 -16.85
CA ALA A 128 -3.13 1.57 -16.73
C ALA A 128 -3.23 2.90 -17.48
N VAL A 129 -2.24 3.81 -17.34
CA VAL A 129 -2.18 5.06 -18.12
C VAL A 129 -2.19 4.77 -19.62
N ARG A 130 -1.39 3.82 -20.10
CA ARG A 130 -1.34 3.47 -21.53
C ARG A 130 -2.69 2.97 -22.05
N VAL A 131 -3.35 2.08 -21.31
CA VAL A 131 -4.67 1.53 -21.65
C VAL A 131 -5.72 2.65 -21.64
N LEU A 132 -5.82 3.40 -20.54
CA LEU A 132 -6.81 4.45 -20.36
C LEU A 132 -6.69 5.54 -21.43
N ARG A 133 -5.47 6.03 -21.66
CA ARG A 133 -5.17 7.05 -22.68
C ARG A 133 -5.44 6.52 -24.10
N GLY A 134 -5.04 5.28 -24.38
CA GLY A 134 -5.24 4.65 -25.70
C GLY A 134 -6.72 4.39 -26.05
N SER A 135 -7.59 4.22 -25.05
CA SER A 135 -9.01 3.91 -25.25
C SER A 135 -9.86 5.08 -25.76
N GLY A 136 -9.44 6.33 -25.51
CA GLY A 136 -10.24 7.55 -25.76
C GLY A 136 -11.49 7.69 -24.87
N VAL A 137 -11.76 6.73 -23.97
CA VAL A 137 -12.92 6.74 -23.07
C VAL A 137 -12.89 7.87 -22.02
N PRO A 138 -11.74 8.29 -21.46
CA PRO A 138 -11.66 9.43 -20.53
C PRO A 138 -12.28 10.75 -21.02
N GLU A 139 -12.49 10.93 -22.32
CA GLU A 139 -13.13 12.14 -22.87
C GLU A 139 -14.66 12.13 -22.79
N ARG A 140 -15.27 10.97 -22.51
CA ARG A 140 -16.72 10.78 -22.52
C ARG A 140 -17.28 10.05 -21.30
N ASP A 141 -16.41 9.43 -20.49
CA ASP A 141 -16.79 8.77 -19.24
C ASP A 141 -16.03 9.36 -18.04
N ALA A 142 -16.77 9.85 -17.04
CA ALA A 142 -16.20 10.56 -15.89
C ALA A 142 -15.41 9.63 -14.95
N GLN A 143 -15.88 8.40 -14.76
CA GLN A 143 -15.22 7.44 -13.89
C GLN A 143 -13.88 7.00 -14.51
N VAL A 144 -13.87 6.72 -15.81
CA VAL A 144 -12.63 6.38 -16.52
C VAL A 144 -11.67 7.58 -16.60
N ARG A 145 -12.20 8.81 -16.69
CA ARG A 145 -11.38 10.04 -16.58
C ARG A 145 -10.73 10.18 -15.21
N TYR A 146 -11.46 9.89 -14.15
CA TYR A 146 -10.91 9.83 -12.79
C TYR A 146 -9.78 8.81 -12.69
N LEU A 147 -9.99 7.58 -13.19
CA LEU A 147 -8.95 6.54 -13.17
C LEU A 147 -7.68 6.98 -13.91
N LEU A 148 -7.80 7.68 -15.04
CA LEU A 148 -6.64 8.23 -15.73
C LEU A 148 -5.91 9.26 -14.87
N GLY A 149 -6.64 10.21 -14.26
CA GLY A 149 -6.06 11.19 -13.34
C GLY A 149 -5.36 10.54 -12.16
N PHE A 150 -5.98 9.54 -11.54
CA PHE A 150 -5.38 8.77 -10.46
C PHE A 150 -4.07 8.09 -10.88
N HIS A 151 -4.07 7.32 -11.97
CA HIS A 151 -2.86 6.61 -12.39
C HIS A 151 -1.76 7.54 -12.89
N LEU A 152 -2.08 8.71 -13.45
CA LEU A 152 -1.09 9.75 -13.76
C LEU A 152 -0.38 10.23 -12.50
N LEU A 153 -1.10 10.48 -11.40
CA LEU A 153 -0.49 10.80 -10.10
C LEU A 153 0.40 9.66 -9.61
N MET A 154 -0.02 8.40 -9.80
CA MET A 154 0.74 7.22 -9.37
C MET A 154 2.01 6.95 -10.20
N VAL A 155 2.18 7.61 -11.35
CA VAL A 155 3.44 7.59 -12.13
C VAL A 155 4.19 8.92 -12.08
N GLY A 156 3.72 9.88 -11.28
CA GLY A 156 4.38 11.18 -11.08
C GLY A 156 4.01 12.27 -12.09
N GLU A 157 3.08 12.01 -13.02
CA GLU A 157 2.64 12.95 -14.06
C GLU A 157 1.56 13.91 -13.52
N VAL A 158 1.91 14.69 -12.49
CA VAL A 158 0.96 15.48 -11.71
C VAL A 158 0.36 16.64 -12.50
N ASP A 159 1.13 17.26 -13.39
CA ASP A 159 0.63 18.37 -14.21
C ASP A 159 -0.40 17.88 -15.25
N GLU A 160 -0.22 16.68 -15.79
CA GLU A 160 -1.23 16.06 -16.65
C GLU A 160 -2.49 15.69 -15.86
N ALA A 161 -2.34 15.09 -14.68
CA ALA A 161 -3.49 14.78 -13.81
C ALA A 161 -4.29 16.05 -13.45
N ALA A 162 -3.60 17.14 -13.13
CA ALA A 162 -4.22 18.42 -12.81
C ALA A 162 -5.01 19.00 -14.00
N ALA A 163 -4.54 18.82 -15.24
CA ALA A 163 -5.23 19.28 -16.44
C ALA A 163 -6.56 18.54 -16.69
N LEU A 164 -6.76 17.35 -16.13
CA LEU A 164 -8.00 16.59 -16.27
C LEU A 164 -9.12 17.07 -15.33
N LEU A 165 -8.78 17.74 -14.22
CA LEU A 165 -9.73 18.12 -13.15
C LEU A 165 -10.90 18.98 -13.64
N PRO A 166 -10.72 20.04 -14.46
CA PRO A 166 -11.86 20.85 -14.91
C PRO A 166 -12.87 20.03 -15.72
N GLY A 167 -12.39 19.14 -16.58
CA GLY A 167 -13.24 18.23 -17.35
C GLY A 167 -13.97 17.22 -16.47
N LEU A 168 -13.26 16.63 -15.49
CA LEU A 168 -13.86 15.70 -14.53
C LEU A 168 -14.97 16.36 -13.71
N ARG A 169 -14.74 17.58 -13.20
CA ARG A 169 -15.76 18.33 -12.45
C ARG A 169 -16.97 18.69 -13.31
N ALA A 170 -16.74 19.08 -14.57
CA ALA A 170 -17.84 19.37 -15.50
C ALA A 170 -18.69 18.11 -15.78
N MET A 171 -18.05 16.96 -15.94
CA MET A 171 -18.74 15.69 -16.20
C MET A 171 -19.44 15.12 -14.97
N ALA A 172 -18.95 15.41 -13.76
CA ALA A 172 -19.59 14.96 -12.52
C ALA A 172 -21.04 15.44 -12.40
N GLY A 173 -21.36 16.63 -12.92
CA GLY A 173 -22.76 17.07 -13.11
C GLY A 173 -23.64 17.09 -11.85
N GLY A 174 -23.03 17.14 -10.66
CA GLY A 174 -23.72 17.06 -9.37
C GLY A 174 -23.69 15.68 -8.68
N ASP A 175 -23.05 14.67 -9.29
CA ASP A 175 -22.75 13.40 -8.64
C ASP A 175 -21.74 13.61 -7.50
N GLU A 176 -22.20 13.38 -6.26
CA GLU A 176 -21.41 13.57 -5.04
C GLU A 176 -20.22 12.60 -4.95
N THR A 177 -20.34 11.39 -5.51
CA THR A 177 -19.26 10.41 -5.53
C THR A 177 -18.14 10.88 -6.45
N LEU A 178 -18.48 11.30 -7.67
CA LEU A 178 -17.50 11.84 -8.61
C LEU A 178 -16.89 13.16 -8.12
N ALA A 179 -17.66 14.00 -7.44
CA ALA A 179 -17.15 15.21 -6.80
C ALA A 179 -16.10 14.88 -5.73
N PHE A 180 -16.40 13.93 -4.84
CA PHE A 180 -15.45 13.44 -3.84
C PHE A 180 -14.16 12.89 -4.46
N LEU A 181 -14.28 12.11 -5.54
CA LEU A 181 -13.12 11.58 -6.26
C LEU A 181 -12.27 12.69 -6.92
N ALA A 182 -12.91 13.72 -7.48
CA ALA A 182 -12.21 14.89 -8.02
C ALA A 182 -11.49 15.68 -6.91
N ASP A 183 -12.12 15.90 -5.77
CA ASP A 183 -11.53 16.57 -4.61
C ASP A 183 -10.32 15.79 -4.08
N ALA A 184 -10.38 14.45 -4.08
CA ALA A 184 -9.25 13.61 -3.69
C ALA A 184 -8.02 13.78 -4.62
N LEU A 185 -8.23 13.84 -5.95
CA LEU A 185 -7.15 14.11 -6.89
C LEU A 185 -6.58 15.52 -6.72
N GLU A 186 -7.45 16.52 -6.55
CA GLU A 186 -7.03 17.90 -6.34
C GLU A 186 -6.22 18.06 -5.05
N GLY A 187 -6.60 17.37 -3.98
CA GLY A 187 -5.84 17.35 -2.73
C GLY A 187 -4.40 16.85 -2.91
N ILE A 188 -4.20 15.80 -3.71
CA ILE A 188 -2.85 15.29 -4.03
C ILE A 188 -2.07 16.31 -4.86
N VAL A 189 -2.71 16.90 -5.88
CA VAL A 189 -2.10 17.91 -6.75
C VAL A 189 -1.65 19.14 -5.95
N GLU A 190 -2.49 19.62 -5.02
CA GLU A 190 -2.20 20.76 -4.16
C GLU A 190 -1.01 20.46 -3.23
N ARG A 191 -1.02 19.31 -2.55
CA ARG A 191 0.12 18.90 -1.70
C ARG A 191 1.41 18.79 -2.51
N HIS A 192 1.37 18.17 -3.68
CA HIS A 192 2.54 18.09 -4.56
C HIS A 192 3.04 19.49 -4.94
N ARG A 193 2.17 20.44 -5.30
CA ARG A 193 2.56 21.83 -5.60
C ARG A 193 3.25 22.51 -4.44
N ARG A 194 2.75 22.34 -3.21
CA ARG A 194 3.38 22.90 -1.99
C ARG A 194 4.76 22.32 -1.70
N LEU A 195 4.97 21.06 -2.06
CA LEU A 195 6.23 20.36 -1.84
C LEU A 195 7.28 20.66 -2.92
N ARG A 196 6.89 21.25 -4.06
CA ARG A 196 7.85 21.64 -5.12
C ARG A 196 8.88 22.62 -4.56
N GLY A 197 10.15 22.28 -4.71
CA GLY A 197 11.27 23.09 -4.22
C GLY A 197 11.65 22.82 -2.77
N THR A 198 10.84 22.07 -2.02
CA THR A 198 11.17 21.59 -0.67
C THR A 198 11.82 20.21 -0.71
N THR A 199 11.36 19.33 -1.61
CA THR A 199 11.87 17.97 -1.79
C THR A 199 11.91 17.61 -3.28
N PRO A 200 12.75 16.64 -3.73
CA PRO A 200 12.96 16.38 -5.15
C PRO A 200 11.71 15.95 -5.93
N LEU A 201 10.80 15.20 -5.31
CA LEU A 201 9.60 14.59 -5.91
C LEU A 201 9.91 13.75 -7.17
N ASP A 202 11.08 13.12 -7.21
CA ASP A 202 11.47 12.19 -8.27
C ASP A 202 11.11 10.73 -7.92
N ALA A 203 11.50 9.79 -8.78
CA ALA A 203 11.21 8.36 -8.59
C ALA A 203 11.97 7.71 -7.40
N ARG A 204 12.74 8.49 -6.62
CA ARG A 204 13.47 8.04 -5.42
C ARG A 204 13.03 8.78 -4.15
N ASP A 205 12.19 9.80 -4.27
CA ASP A 205 11.74 10.62 -3.14
C ASP A 205 10.56 9.99 -2.39
N LEU A 206 10.80 8.92 -1.65
CA LEU A 206 9.75 8.18 -0.96
C LEU A 206 8.98 9.06 0.03
N THR A 207 9.68 9.78 0.90
CA THR A 207 9.04 10.64 1.89
C THR A 207 8.27 11.79 1.27
N GLY A 208 8.81 12.44 0.22
CA GLY A 208 8.11 13.51 -0.49
C GLY A 208 6.83 13.00 -1.17
N TRP A 209 6.89 11.84 -1.82
CA TRP A 209 5.70 11.24 -2.43
C TRP A 209 4.69 10.73 -1.40
N HIS A 210 5.14 10.21 -0.25
CA HIS A 210 4.24 9.85 0.85
C HIS A 210 3.45 11.08 1.34
N ALA A 211 4.13 12.22 1.49
CA ALA A 211 3.52 13.50 1.84
C ALA A 211 2.56 14.02 0.77
N ALA A 212 2.94 13.94 -0.51
CA ALA A 212 2.07 14.37 -1.61
C ALA A 212 0.80 13.51 -1.71
N LEU A 213 0.92 12.17 -1.66
CA LEU A 213 -0.20 11.26 -1.84
C LEU A 213 -1.16 11.29 -0.64
N HIS A 214 -0.64 11.27 0.59
CA HIS A 214 -1.46 11.05 1.78
C HIS A 214 -1.65 12.30 2.64
N GLY A 215 -0.81 13.32 2.49
CA GLY A 215 -0.76 14.45 3.43
C GLY A 215 -0.18 14.09 4.79
N GLY A 216 0.28 12.83 4.97
CA GLY A 216 1.01 12.38 6.15
C GLY A 216 2.52 12.50 5.99
N LEU A 217 3.27 12.21 7.05
CA LEU A 217 4.74 12.30 7.03
C LEU A 217 5.38 10.94 7.30
N LEU A 218 6.31 10.54 6.43
CA LEU A 218 7.16 9.36 6.64
C LEU A 218 8.46 9.76 7.32
N LEU A 219 8.70 9.26 8.54
CA LEU A 219 9.83 9.71 9.37
C LEU A 219 11.13 8.98 9.04
N HIS A 220 11.07 7.74 8.57
CA HIS A 220 12.25 6.90 8.40
C HIS A 220 12.17 6.10 7.09
N GLU A 221 13.22 6.25 6.29
CA GLU A 221 13.47 5.46 5.08
C GLU A 221 14.49 4.36 5.39
N SER A 222 14.34 3.15 4.84
CA SER A 222 15.29 2.06 5.00
C SER A 222 16.69 2.50 4.55
N PRO A 223 17.73 2.33 5.40
CA PRO A 223 19.11 2.66 5.03
C PRO A 223 19.68 1.69 3.97
N HIS A 224 18.95 0.60 3.70
CA HIS A 224 19.33 -0.44 2.75
C HIS A 224 18.40 -0.41 1.52
N GLY A 225 18.93 -0.81 0.36
CA GLY A 225 18.12 -0.99 -0.85
C GLY A 225 17.67 0.30 -1.56
N HIS A 226 18.27 1.46 -1.23
CA HIS A 226 18.03 2.73 -1.96
C HIS A 226 18.45 2.65 -3.43
N ALA A 227 19.55 1.95 -3.73
CA ALA A 227 20.06 1.80 -5.08
C ALA A 227 19.26 0.82 -5.95
N GLU A 228 18.46 -0.07 -5.34
CA GLU A 228 17.44 -0.98 -5.91
C GLU A 228 17.12 -2.08 -4.87
N PRO A 229 15.92 -2.70 -4.84
CA PRO A 229 14.67 -2.35 -5.54
C PRO A 229 13.60 -1.75 -4.60
N MET A 230 13.94 -1.40 -3.36
CA MET A 230 12.95 -1.01 -2.34
C MET A 230 12.81 0.49 -2.13
N HIS A 231 13.80 1.29 -2.56
CA HIS A 231 13.74 2.77 -2.58
C HIS A 231 13.25 3.37 -1.24
N GLY A 232 13.88 2.97 -0.13
CA GLY A 232 13.54 3.47 1.20
C GLY A 232 12.43 2.69 1.92
N ARG A 233 11.78 1.71 1.30
CA ARG A 233 10.85 0.79 1.98
C ARG A 233 11.58 -0.43 2.56
N TYR A 234 11.03 -1.04 3.60
CA TYR A 234 11.52 -2.31 4.13
C TYR A 234 10.82 -3.48 3.43
N ALA A 235 11.60 -4.43 2.90
CA ALA A 235 11.05 -5.71 2.43
C ALA A 235 10.77 -6.62 3.63
N PHE A 236 11.81 -6.83 4.43
CA PHE A 236 11.73 -7.54 5.70
C PHE A 236 12.42 -6.69 6.76
N VAL A 237 11.75 -6.47 7.89
CA VAL A 237 12.33 -5.77 9.03
C VAL A 237 12.10 -6.59 10.30
N SER A 238 13.20 -6.97 10.93
CA SER A 238 13.21 -7.32 12.35
C SER A 238 13.37 -6.00 13.09
N ASP A 239 12.24 -5.49 13.57
CA ASP A 239 12.22 -4.21 14.26
C ASP A 239 13.04 -4.28 15.56
N SER A 240 13.45 -3.14 16.06
CA SER A 240 14.36 -3.02 17.19
C SER A 240 13.93 -1.92 18.13
N TRP A 241 14.33 -2.04 19.40
CA TRP A 241 14.13 -1.00 20.40
C TRP A 241 14.68 0.36 19.95
N GLY A 242 15.84 0.36 19.27
CA GLY A 242 16.46 1.57 18.72
C GLY A 242 15.67 2.19 17.58
N LEU A 243 15.05 1.40 16.70
CA LEU A 243 14.24 1.93 15.60
C LEU A 243 12.90 2.52 16.09
N LEU A 244 12.29 1.89 17.11
CA LEU A 244 11.15 2.46 17.83
C LEU A 244 11.53 3.79 18.49
N ARG A 245 12.71 3.85 19.14
CA ARG A 245 13.25 5.07 19.76
C ARG A 245 13.44 6.18 18.74
N GLU A 246 14.09 5.88 17.61
CA GLU A 246 14.32 6.82 16.50
C GLU A 246 12.99 7.36 15.96
N GLY A 247 11.98 6.50 15.79
CA GLY A 247 10.64 6.91 15.39
C GLY A 247 10.02 7.95 16.32
N LEU A 248 10.13 7.74 17.65
CA LEU A 248 9.64 8.69 18.66
C LEU A 248 10.44 9.99 18.69
N ASP A 249 11.76 9.91 18.57
CA ASP A 249 12.63 11.10 18.56
C ASP A 249 12.40 11.97 17.33
N ARG A 250 12.26 11.38 16.15
CA ARG A 250 11.90 12.09 14.92
C ARG A 250 10.51 12.70 14.99
N LEU A 251 9.52 11.96 15.52
CA LEU A 251 8.19 12.49 15.75
C LEU A 251 8.25 13.70 16.68
N ALA A 252 9.01 13.63 17.78
CA ALA A 252 9.15 14.73 18.71
C ALA A 252 9.77 15.98 18.06
N ALA A 253 10.80 15.82 17.24
CA ALA A 253 11.40 16.92 16.50
C ALA A 253 10.40 17.60 15.54
N VAL A 254 9.63 16.81 14.79
CA VAL A 254 8.60 17.33 13.87
C VAL A 254 7.48 18.05 14.63
N LEU A 255 6.95 17.44 15.70
CA LEU A 255 5.89 18.05 16.50
C LEU A 255 6.37 19.36 17.15
N GLN A 256 7.62 19.40 17.64
CA GLN A 256 8.23 20.61 18.17
C GLN A 256 8.32 21.72 17.10
N ALA A 257 8.79 21.39 15.90
CA ALA A 257 8.88 22.36 14.79
C ALA A 257 7.51 22.90 14.39
N LEU A 258 6.47 22.07 14.44
CA LEU A 258 5.08 22.46 14.14
C LEU A 258 4.35 23.16 15.31
N GLU A 259 5.02 23.34 16.44
CA GLU A 259 4.46 23.86 17.69
C GLU A 259 3.24 23.06 18.18
N LEU A 260 3.29 21.74 17.99
CA LEU A 260 2.28 20.80 18.42
C LEU A 260 2.75 20.07 19.68
N ALA A 261 2.04 20.25 20.79
CA ALA A 261 2.28 19.54 22.04
C ALA A 261 1.07 18.65 22.33
N PRO A 262 1.19 17.31 22.29
CA PRO A 262 0.08 16.43 22.63
C PRO A 262 -0.36 16.63 24.09
N GLU A 263 -1.64 16.94 24.30
CA GLU A 263 -2.21 17.05 25.66
C GLU A 263 -2.25 15.71 26.39
N ARG A 264 -2.27 14.62 25.62
CA ARG A 264 -2.33 13.24 26.09
C ARG A 264 -1.88 12.29 24.97
N VAL A 265 -1.54 11.08 25.36
CA VAL A 265 -1.32 9.95 24.46
C VAL A 265 -2.49 8.98 24.58
N LEU A 266 -3.10 8.66 23.45
CA LEU A 266 -4.21 7.73 23.29
C LEU A 266 -3.67 6.39 22.78
N ALA A 267 -3.61 5.38 23.63
CA ALA A 267 -3.04 4.07 23.28
C ALA A 267 -4.02 3.25 22.44
N GLY A 268 -3.53 2.71 21.31
CA GLY A 268 -4.23 1.65 20.58
C GLY A 268 -4.48 0.41 21.46
N PRO A 269 -5.45 -0.43 21.10
CA PRO A 269 -5.95 -1.51 21.95
C PRO A 269 -4.99 -2.71 22.04
N ASP A 270 -4.08 -2.92 21.08
CA ASP A 270 -3.20 -4.07 21.04
C ASP A 270 -1.95 -3.87 21.92
N ARG A 271 -1.30 -4.97 22.30
CA ARG A 271 -0.13 -4.93 23.21
C ARG A 271 1.00 -4.07 22.66
N GLY A 272 1.30 -4.18 21.36
CA GLY A 272 2.38 -3.42 20.73
C GLY A 272 2.12 -1.92 20.81
N SER A 273 0.90 -1.50 20.48
CA SER A 273 0.47 -0.11 20.60
C SER A 273 0.51 0.40 22.04
N ARG A 274 0.12 -0.41 23.04
CA ARG A 274 0.23 0.00 24.45
C ARG A 274 1.67 0.16 24.92
N ILE A 275 2.59 -0.72 24.52
CA ILE A 275 4.03 -0.60 24.81
C ILE A 275 4.58 0.70 24.23
N LEU A 276 4.33 0.95 22.94
CA LEU A 276 4.82 2.16 22.26
C LEU A 276 4.17 3.44 22.82
N ALA A 277 2.87 3.41 23.12
CA ALA A 277 2.15 4.54 23.69
C ALA A 277 2.66 4.92 25.09
N ARG A 278 3.10 3.94 25.91
CA ARG A 278 3.76 4.20 27.19
C ARG A 278 5.08 4.94 27.00
N ALA A 279 5.92 4.46 26.07
CA ALA A 279 7.17 5.13 25.74
C ALA A 279 6.93 6.55 25.20
N ALA A 280 5.92 6.73 24.35
CA ALA A 280 5.53 8.05 23.83
C ALA A 280 5.04 8.97 24.96
N ALA A 281 4.17 8.50 25.86
CA ALA A 281 3.65 9.29 26.97
C ALA A 281 4.78 9.84 27.86
N GLU A 282 5.77 9.00 28.19
CA GLU A 282 6.95 9.42 28.92
C GLU A 282 7.82 10.39 28.11
N ARG A 283 8.06 10.11 26.81
CA ARG A 283 8.85 10.97 25.92
C ARG A 283 8.27 12.38 25.77
N PHE A 284 6.95 12.50 25.72
CA PHE A 284 6.22 13.75 25.56
C PHE A 284 5.81 14.40 26.88
N GLY A 285 6.01 13.73 28.02
CA GLY A 285 5.54 14.20 29.32
C GLY A 285 4.01 14.34 29.41
N ALA A 286 3.28 13.48 28.69
CA ALA A 286 1.84 13.56 28.52
C ALA A 286 1.12 12.39 29.24
N PRO A 287 -0.11 12.60 29.75
CA PRO A 287 -0.88 11.51 30.35
C PRO A 287 -1.24 10.45 29.31
N LEU A 288 -1.14 9.18 29.72
CA LEU A 288 -1.54 8.03 28.91
C LEU A 288 -2.99 7.63 29.23
N VAL A 289 -3.81 7.48 28.20
CA VAL A 289 -5.18 6.98 28.30
C VAL A 289 -5.47 5.97 27.20
N PRO A 290 -6.33 4.96 27.42
CA PRO A 290 -6.80 4.08 26.33
C PRO A 290 -7.59 4.87 25.29
N PHE A 291 -7.35 4.61 24.00
CA PHE A 291 -8.03 5.33 22.91
C PHE A 291 -9.56 5.15 22.95
N LEU A 292 -10.03 3.92 23.14
CA LEU A 292 -11.47 3.61 23.11
C LEU A 292 -12.26 4.21 24.28
N ASP A 293 -11.60 4.58 25.38
CA ASP A 293 -12.26 5.29 26.47
C ASP A 293 -12.57 6.74 26.10
N GLN A 294 -11.80 7.32 25.17
CA GLN A 294 -11.89 8.73 24.75
C GLN A 294 -11.58 8.91 23.25
N PRO A 295 -12.34 8.27 22.33
CA PRO A 295 -12.00 8.25 20.91
C PRO A 295 -12.08 9.63 20.25
N GLU A 296 -12.80 10.56 20.87
CA GLU A 296 -12.96 11.94 20.38
C GLU A 296 -11.98 12.94 21.00
N ALA A 297 -11.18 12.52 21.98
CA ALA A 297 -10.29 13.44 22.68
C ALA A 297 -9.15 13.95 21.77
N PRO A 298 -8.74 15.22 21.92
CA PRO A 298 -7.51 15.71 21.32
C PRO A 298 -6.31 15.01 21.95
N GLY A 299 -5.24 14.82 21.18
CA GLY A 299 -4.04 14.12 21.60
C GLY A 299 -3.36 13.34 20.49
N LEU A 300 -2.30 12.63 20.87
CA LEU A 300 -1.55 11.75 19.99
C LEU A 300 -2.09 10.32 20.12
N VAL A 301 -2.79 9.84 19.10
CA VAL A 301 -3.15 8.43 18.99
C VAL A 301 -1.91 7.65 18.52
N VAL A 302 -1.49 6.68 19.32
CA VAL A 302 -0.28 5.90 19.07
C VAL A 302 -0.65 4.47 18.76
N VAL A 303 -0.25 4.02 17.58
CA VAL A 303 -0.40 2.66 17.11
C VAL A 303 0.97 2.11 16.73
N HIS A 304 1.29 0.89 17.13
CA HIS A 304 2.51 0.23 16.67
C HIS A 304 2.38 -0.17 15.20
N ASP A 305 1.33 -0.91 14.86
CA ASP A 305 1.07 -1.40 13.51
C ASP A 305 -0.44 -1.45 13.28
N LEU A 306 -0.94 -0.71 12.29
CA LEU A 306 -2.38 -0.58 12.04
C LEU A 306 -3.05 -1.89 11.65
N ASP A 307 -2.32 -2.80 10.98
CA ASP A 307 -2.86 -4.09 10.55
C ASP A 307 -3.13 -5.02 11.73
N ARG A 308 -2.58 -4.71 12.91
CA ARG A 308 -2.71 -5.52 14.13
C ARG A 308 -3.76 -5.01 15.11
N VAL A 309 -4.34 -3.85 14.83
CA VAL A 309 -5.35 -3.25 15.71
C VAL A 309 -6.67 -4.04 15.67
N GLY A 310 -7.01 -4.65 14.52
CA GLY A 310 -7.98 -5.75 14.35
C GLY A 310 -9.45 -5.53 14.75
N ASP A 311 -9.78 -4.42 15.42
CA ASP A 311 -11.08 -4.18 16.04
C ASP A 311 -11.92 -3.18 15.24
N GLU A 312 -13.12 -3.59 14.79
CA GLU A 312 -14.02 -2.77 13.98
C GLU A 312 -14.40 -1.44 14.65
N ASP A 313 -14.58 -1.42 15.97
CA ASP A 313 -14.91 -0.19 16.69
C ASP A 313 -13.73 0.78 16.68
N VAL A 314 -12.51 0.26 16.75
CA VAL A 314 -11.29 1.07 16.61
C VAL A 314 -11.15 1.57 15.19
N LEU A 315 -11.41 0.72 14.18
CA LEU A 315 -11.38 1.13 12.77
C LEU A 315 -12.35 2.29 12.51
N ARG A 316 -13.58 2.16 13.02
CA ARG A 316 -14.63 3.18 12.88
C ARG A 316 -14.25 4.45 13.62
N ALA A 317 -13.67 4.33 14.81
CA ALA A 317 -13.25 5.46 15.62
C ALA A 317 -12.06 6.21 15.02
N LEU A 318 -11.10 5.54 14.37
CA LEU A 318 -9.93 6.17 13.76
C LEU A 318 -10.20 6.80 12.38
N HIS A 319 -11.30 6.44 11.71
CA HIS A 319 -11.58 6.91 10.35
C HIS A 319 -11.75 8.43 10.18
N PRO A 320 -12.52 9.16 11.04
CA PRO A 320 -12.67 10.61 10.89
C PRO A 320 -11.47 11.38 11.45
N HIS A 321 -11.13 12.51 10.80
CA HIS A 321 -10.28 13.52 11.43
C HIS A 321 -11.05 14.17 12.59
N ARG A 322 -10.30 14.56 13.62
CA ARG A 322 -10.84 15.29 14.77
C ARG A 322 -9.94 16.45 15.15
N PRO A 323 -10.50 17.57 15.64
CA PRO A 323 -9.70 18.73 16.01
C PRO A 323 -8.66 18.38 17.08
N GLY A 324 -7.39 18.60 16.78
CA GLY A 324 -6.28 18.37 17.71
C GLY A 324 -5.95 16.89 17.97
N GLN A 325 -6.47 15.96 17.17
CA GLN A 325 -6.15 14.54 17.24
C GLN A 325 -5.22 14.15 16.09
N LEU A 326 -4.06 13.58 16.41
CA LEU A 326 -3.06 13.11 15.44
C LEU A 326 -2.92 11.59 15.54
N LEU A 327 -2.99 10.89 14.42
CA LEU A 327 -2.73 9.45 14.32
C LEU A 327 -1.26 9.20 13.92
N PHE A 328 -0.50 8.68 14.87
CA PHE A 328 0.86 8.19 14.65
C PHE A 328 0.87 6.66 14.60
N ALA A 329 1.38 6.10 13.51
CA ALA A 329 1.68 4.69 13.39
C ALA A 329 3.19 4.50 13.30
N HIS A 330 3.77 3.60 14.10
CA HIS A 330 5.20 3.28 13.90
C HIS A 330 5.41 2.57 12.56
N ALA A 331 4.66 1.51 12.30
CA ALA A 331 4.77 0.71 11.10
C ALA A 331 3.46 0.73 10.30
N SER A 332 3.57 0.68 8.98
CA SER A 332 2.43 0.47 8.09
C SER A 332 2.83 -0.41 6.90
N ALA A 333 2.04 -1.44 6.61
CA ALA A 333 2.25 -2.26 5.43
C ALA A 333 1.99 -1.42 4.17
N TRP A 334 2.85 -1.53 3.17
CA TRP A 334 2.64 -0.81 1.90
C TRP A 334 2.11 -1.71 0.77
N VAL A 335 2.20 -3.03 0.95
CA VAL A 335 1.74 -4.04 -0.01
C VAL A 335 0.29 -4.43 0.16
N ASP A 336 -0.20 -4.34 1.39
CA ASP A 336 -1.59 -4.50 1.79
C ASP A 336 -1.92 -3.38 2.78
N PRO A 337 -2.03 -2.13 2.29
CA PRO A 337 -2.09 -0.99 3.17
C PRO A 337 -3.44 -0.93 3.89
N PHE A 338 -3.37 -0.50 5.15
CA PHE A 338 -4.55 -0.25 5.96
C PHE A 338 -5.53 0.74 5.27
N PRO A 339 -6.86 0.65 5.48
CA PRO A 339 -7.85 1.41 4.72
C PRO A 339 -7.72 2.95 4.73
N TYR A 340 -6.94 3.53 5.63
CA TYR A 340 -6.63 4.96 5.62
C TYR A 340 -5.22 5.25 6.13
N ALA A 341 -4.64 6.33 5.64
CA ALA A 341 -3.27 6.73 5.96
C ALA A 341 -3.17 7.34 7.37
N PRO A 342 -2.15 6.98 8.16
CA PRO A 342 -1.76 7.74 9.34
C PRO A 342 -1.41 9.19 9.01
N ASP A 343 -1.54 10.06 10.01
CA ASP A 343 -1.06 11.44 9.89
C ASP A 343 0.47 11.48 9.92
N VAL A 344 1.10 10.57 10.68
CA VAL A 344 2.55 10.37 10.70
C VAL A 344 2.86 8.87 10.78
N THR A 345 3.80 8.40 9.96
CA THR A 345 4.27 7.00 9.93
C THR A 345 5.78 6.95 10.15
N THR A 346 6.29 6.06 11.01
CA THR A 346 7.76 5.89 11.09
C THR A 346 8.30 5.20 9.84
N LEU A 347 7.82 4.00 9.52
CA LEU A 347 8.37 3.18 8.43
C LEU A 347 7.29 2.45 7.61
N LEU A 348 7.65 2.08 6.38
CA LEU A 348 6.84 1.25 5.49
C LEU A 348 7.46 -0.13 5.31
N TYR A 349 6.67 -1.19 5.48
CA TYR A 349 7.16 -2.58 5.44
C TYR A 349 6.33 -3.51 4.51
N GLN A 350 6.90 -4.65 4.13
CA GLN A 350 6.13 -5.81 3.61
C GLN A 350 5.98 -6.90 4.68
N HIS A 351 7.08 -7.22 5.36
CA HIS A 351 7.08 -8.11 6.51
C HIS A 351 7.76 -7.45 7.71
N LEU A 352 7.06 -7.47 8.85
CA LEU A 352 7.50 -6.92 10.13
C LEU A 352 7.48 -8.00 11.20
N VAL A 353 8.57 -8.09 11.95
CA VAL A 353 8.64 -8.84 13.21
C VAL A 353 8.98 -7.86 14.32
N ALA A 354 8.05 -7.64 15.26
CA ALA A 354 8.27 -6.71 16.36
C ALA A 354 9.26 -7.29 17.40
N PRO A 355 9.97 -6.45 18.17
CA PRO A 355 11.01 -6.93 19.10
C PRO A 355 10.54 -7.93 20.14
N TRP A 356 9.25 -7.89 20.50
CA TRP A 356 8.64 -8.71 21.54
C TRP A 356 7.93 -9.97 21.03
N GLU A 357 7.81 -10.19 19.71
CA GLU A 357 7.06 -11.33 19.17
C GLU A 357 7.87 -12.62 19.07
N GLY A 358 9.20 -12.51 19.14
CA GLY A 358 10.07 -13.62 18.79
C GLY A 358 10.06 -13.90 17.28
N GLY A 359 10.81 -14.91 16.85
CA GLY A 359 10.86 -15.34 15.46
C GLY A 359 11.85 -14.58 14.57
N ALA A 360 12.42 -13.46 15.05
CA ALA A 360 13.45 -12.73 14.33
C ALA A 360 14.74 -13.55 14.24
N PRO A 361 15.45 -13.56 13.10
CA PRO A 361 16.73 -14.24 12.98
C PRO A 361 17.76 -13.58 13.89
N VAL A 362 18.37 -14.38 14.77
CA VAL A 362 19.45 -13.95 15.66
C VAL A 362 20.65 -14.88 15.47
N VAL A 363 21.86 -14.36 15.65
CA VAL A 363 23.08 -15.17 15.60
C VAL A 363 23.39 -15.66 17.00
N GLY A 364 23.32 -16.98 17.19
CA GLY A 364 23.66 -17.62 18.45
C GLY A 364 25.15 -17.45 18.83
N PRO A 365 25.52 -17.73 20.09
CA PRO A 365 26.91 -17.61 20.55
C PRO A 365 27.91 -18.47 19.76
N ASP A 366 27.43 -19.53 19.11
CA ASP A 366 28.18 -20.45 18.26
C ASP A 366 28.17 -20.04 16.77
N GLY A 367 27.59 -18.90 16.43
CA GLY A 367 27.44 -18.41 15.07
C GLY A 367 26.28 -19.06 14.29
N THR A 368 25.47 -19.92 14.93
CA THR A 368 24.32 -20.54 14.26
C THR A 368 23.15 -19.57 14.17
N PRO A 369 22.45 -19.48 13.02
CA PRO A 369 21.21 -18.73 12.92
C PRO A 369 20.13 -19.42 13.75
N THR A 370 19.65 -18.75 14.80
CA THR A 370 18.48 -19.18 15.57
C THR A 370 17.37 -18.13 15.43
N ARG A 371 16.22 -18.36 16.07
CA ARG A 371 15.13 -17.40 16.16
C ARG A 371 15.03 -16.88 17.58
N SER A 372 14.74 -15.59 17.74
CA SER A 372 14.47 -15.01 19.05
C SER A 372 13.22 -15.64 19.67
N GLU A 373 13.20 -15.78 20.98
CA GLU A 373 11.99 -16.14 21.72
C GLU A 373 11.08 -14.91 21.89
N PRO A 374 9.76 -15.09 22.03
CA PRO A 374 8.85 -14.01 22.41
C PRO A 374 9.26 -13.38 23.75
N ASP A 375 9.02 -12.08 23.89
CA ASP A 375 9.27 -11.33 25.12
C ASP A 375 7.96 -10.97 25.82
N ASP A 376 7.65 -11.72 26.87
CA ASP A 376 6.45 -11.59 27.70
C ASP A 376 6.64 -10.62 28.89
N ALA A 377 7.74 -9.85 28.93
CA ALA A 377 7.93 -8.88 30.00
C ALA A 377 6.77 -7.84 30.06
N PRO A 378 6.54 -7.23 31.23
CA PRO A 378 5.49 -6.21 31.40
C PRO A 378 5.66 -5.05 30.41
N GLU A 379 4.54 -4.46 29.98
CA GLU A 379 4.53 -3.38 28.98
C GLU A 379 5.37 -2.17 29.41
N GLU A 380 5.36 -1.86 30.71
CA GLU A 380 6.15 -0.78 31.30
C GLU A 380 7.65 -1.03 31.17
N GLU A 381 8.09 -2.28 31.32
CA GLU A 381 9.50 -2.65 31.16
C GLU A 381 9.92 -2.54 29.70
N LEU A 382 9.09 -3.05 28.78
CA LEU A 382 9.37 -2.97 27.35
C LEU A 382 9.37 -1.52 26.84
N ALA A 383 8.47 -0.68 27.33
CA ALA A 383 8.45 0.75 27.03
C ALA A 383 9.73 1.45 27.48
N ARG A 384 10.23 1.13 28.69
CA ARG A 384 11.50 1.66 29.19
C ARG A 384 12.69 1.22 28.33
N ARG A 385 12.69 -0.02 27.82
CA ARG A 385 13.73 -0.49 26.89
C ARG A 385 13.75 0.30 25.58
N ILE A 386 12.58 0.72 25.05
CA ILE A 386 12.53 1.65 23.92
C ILE A 386 13.26 2.94 24.27
N LEU A 387 12.96 3.53 25.43
CA LEU A 387 13.54 4.81 25.83
C LEU A 387 15.04 4.74 26.14
N GLU A 388 15.52 3.62 26.66
CA GLU A 388 16.92 3.36 27.00
C GLU A 388 17.77 2.90 25.80
N ALA A 389 17.13 2.49 24.70
CA ALA A 389 17.85 2.00 23.53
C ALA A 389 18.61 3.12 22.81
N GLU A 390 19.78 2.77 22.29
CA GLU A 390 20.51 3.62 21.36
C GLU A 390 19.80 3.58 20.00
N PRO A 391 19.49 4.73 19.37
CA PRO A 391 19.01 4.77 18.00
C PRO A 391 20.00 4.08 17.05
N PRO A 392 19.52 3.47 15.94
CA PRO A 392 20.41 2.87 14.95
C PRO A 392 21.39 3.90 14.40
N ASP A 393 22.62 3.46 14.13
CA ASP A 393 23.67 4.30 13.53
C ASP A 393 23.15 4.95 12.24
N GLN A 394 23.15 6.29 12.22
CA GLN A 394 22.70 7.09 11.07
C GLN A 394 23.72 7.12 9.92
N ASP A 395 24.85 6.41 10.07
CA ASP A 395 25.94 6.34 9.09
C ASP A 395 25.57 5.58 7.80
N GLY A 396 24.34 5.03 7.72
CA GLY A 396 23.76 4.50 6.50
C GLY A 396 23.43 5.61 5.51
N ALA A 397 24.14 5.64 4.38
CA ALA A 397 23.80 6.50 3.25
C ALA A 397 22.34 6.27 2.81
N GLY A 398 21.47 7.25 3.04
CA GLY A 398 20.08 7.23 2.54
C GLY A 398 19.01 7.65 3.55
N VAL A 399 19.28 7.65 4.86
CA VAL A 399 18.28 8.11 5.82
C VAL A 399 18.12 9.62 5.72
N ARG A 400 16.89 10.08 5.41
CA ARG A 400 16.57 11.50 5.31
C ARG A 400 16.87 12.25 6.61
N PRO A 401 17.58 13.39 6.56
CA PRO A 401 17.78 14.27 7.70
C PRO A 401 16.47 14.77 8.31
N VAL A 402 16.45 14.98 9.64
CA VAL A 402 15.26 15.49 10.34
C VAL A 402 14.89 16.91 9.88
N ASP A 403 15.87 17.74 9.52
CA ASP A 403 15.61 19.09 9.00
C ASP A 403 14.77 19.07 7.72
N ASP A 404 14.98 18.08 6.84
CA ASP A 404 14.18 17.91 5.64
C ASP A 404 12.75 17.46 5.97
N LEU A 405 12.56 16.63 7.00
CA LEU A 405 11.22 16.24 7.48
C LEU A 405 10.46 17.46 8.00
N MET A 406 11.12 18.31 8.77
CA MET A 406 10.54 19.56 9.29
C MET A 406 10.19 20.51 8.14
N ALA A 407 11.05 20.64 7.13
CA ALA A 407 10.79 21.44 5.94
C ALA A 407 9.56 20.94 5.16
N ILE A 408 9.44 19.62 4.95
CA ILE A 408 8.26 18.99 4.31
C ILE A 408 7.00 19.26 5.13
N ALA A 409 7.06 19.06 6.45
CA ALA A 409 5.93 19.26 7.34
C ALA A 409 5.43 20.72 7.33
N HIS A 410 6.35 21.69 7.33
CA HIS A 410 6.01 23.11 7.19
C HIS A 410 5.43 23.44 5.81
N ALA A 411 6.01 22.89 4.74
CA ALA A 411 5.56 23.14 3.37
C ALA A 411 4.12 22.66 3.12
N LEU A 412 3.73 21.52 3.70
CA LEU A 412 2.34 21.04 3.61
C LEU A 412 1.34 22.04 4.23
N GLY A 413 1.68 22.64 5.38
CA GLY A 413 0.81 23.58 6.09
C GLY A 413 -0.59 23.00 6.30
N ASP A 414 -1.63 23.76 5.95
CA ASP A 414 -3.03 23.34 6.09
C ASP A 414 -3.46 22.17 5.17
N ALA A 415 -2.64 21.81 4.18
CA ALA A 415 -2.90 20.64 3.34
C ALA A 415 -2.45 19.32 4.00
N ALA A 416 -1.78 19.39 5.16
CA ALA A 416 -1.37 18.22 5.91
C ALA A 416 -2.55 17.51 6.58
N ALA A 417 -2.46 16.19 6.69
CA ALA A 417 -3.46 15.35 7.35
C ALA A 417 -3.60 15.70 8.85
N TRP A 418 -2.49 15.98 9.54
CA TRP A 418 -2.50 16.38 10.96
C TRP A 418 -3.08 17.78 11.25
N ARG A 419 -3.39 18.58 10.22
CA ARG A 419 -4.07 19.88 10.37
C ARG A 419 -5.57 19.78 10.06
N GLN A 420 -6.04 18.66 9.51
CA GLN A 420 -7.45 18.46 9.22
C GLN A 420 -8.27 18.36 10.52
N ARG A 421 -9.40 19.07 10.55
CA ARG A 421 -10.27 19.16 11.74
C ARG A 421 -11.52 18.32 11.63
N ASP A 422 -11.91 17.96 10.41
CA ASP A 422 -13.09 17.21 10.06
C ASP A 422 -12.87 16.38 8.78
N GLY A 423 -13.91 15.68 8.34
CA GLY A 423 -13.82 14.78 7.21
C GLY A 423 -13.19 13.44 7.57
N ARG A 424 -12.80 12.68 6.55
CA ARG A 424 -12.28 11.32 6.66
C ARG A 424 -10.79 11.32 6.32
N ARG A 425 -10.02 10.49 7.01
CA ARG A 425 -8.65 10.20 6.60
C ARG A 425 -8.64 9.63 5.19
N VAL A 426 -7.67 10.06 4.39
CA VAL A 426 -7.53 9.59 3.01
C VAL A 426 -7.13 8.12 2.98
N HIS A 427 -7.55 7.42 1.93
CA HIS A 427 -7.15 6.03 1.72
C HIS A 427 -5.62 5.91 1.58
N PHE A 428 -5.01 4.97 2.29
CA PHE A 428 -3.59 4.66 2.09
C PHE A 428 -3.46 3.95 0.74
N ARG A 429 -2.68 4.53 -0.18
CA ARG A 429 -2.52 3.98 -1.53
C ARG A 429 -1.42 2.93 -1.58
N LYS A 430 -1.74 1.79 -2.21
CA LYS A 430 -0.76 0.79 -2.59
C LYS A 430 0.09 1.32 -3.76
N GLY A 431 1.41 1.22 -3.64
CA GLY A 431 2.34 1.72 -4.65
C GLY A 431 2.46 3.25 -4.70
N GLY A 432 2.98 3.78 -5.81
CA GLY A 432 3.18 5.21 -6.02
C GLY A 432 4.28 5.49 -7.04
N PRO A 433 4.63 6.77 -7.26
CA PRO A 433 5.66 7.17 -8.23
C PRO A 433 7.07 6.68 -7.89
N VAL A 434 7.30 6.29 -6.64
CA VAL A 434 8.51 5.60 -6.20
C VAL A 434 8.27 4.09 -6.30
N PRO A 435 8.77 3.41 -7.35
CA PRO A 435 8.51 2.00 -7.57
C PRO A 435 9.16 1.16 -6.47
N SER A 436 8.60 -0.03 -6.19
CA SER A 436 9.25 -1.00 -5.32
C SER A 436 9.01 -2.43 -5.77
N ALA A 437 9.99 -3.30 -5.53
CA ALA A 437 9.78 -4.73 -5.72
C ALA A 437 8.82 -5.29 -4.68
N PHE A 438 7.94 -6.19 -5.13
CA PHE A 438 7.07 -6.97 -4.29
C PHE A 438 7.59 -8.40 -4.19
N PHE A 439 7.75 -8.88 -2.96
CA PHE A 439 8.16 -10.25 -2.69
C PHE A 439 6.97 -10.98 -2.04
N THR A 440 6.58 -12.11 -2.64
CA THR A 440 5.46 -12.97 -2.19
C THR A 440 5.96 -14.29 -1.67
#